data_AF-A0A4S1E685-F1
#
_entry.id   AF-A0A4S1E685-F1
#
_cell.length_a   1.000
_cell.length_b   1.000
_cell.length_c   1.000
_cell.angle_alpha   90.00
_cell.angle_beta   90.00
_cell.angle_gamma   90.00
#
_symmetry.space_group_name_H-M   'P 1'
#
loop_
_entity.id
_entity.type
_entity.pdbx_description
1 polymer ?
#
loop_
_entity_poly.entity_id
_entity_poly.type
_entity_poly.pdbx_seq_one_letter_code
_entity_poly.pdbx_strand_id
1 'polypeptide(L)' 'TGADSWPVTSASFILVHKVQDKPENGKAVLDFFNWAFENGAQQAEELDYVALPKEVTDKIKESWAAEIKAADGTAIWK' A
#
# COMPACT_ATOMS: atom_id res chain seq x y z
N THR A 1 23.96 -7.14 8.09
CA THR A 1 23.05 -7.44 9.22
C THR A 1 23.50 -6.60 10.40
N GLY A 2 22.60 -5.82 11.01
CA GLY A 2 22.94 -5.02 12.18
C GLY A 2 22.99 -5.88 13.43
N ALA A 3 23.70 -5.42 14.47
CA ALA A 3 23.82 -6.15 15.74
C ALA A 3 22.45 -6.49 16.37
N ASP A 4 21.44 -5.64 16.14
CA ASP A 4 20.08 -5.78 16.69
C ASP A 4 19.04 -6.23 15.65
N SER A 5 19.45 -6.66 14.46
CA SER A 5 18.52 -7.10 13.41
C SER A 5 17.98 -8.49 13.69
N TRP A 6 16.65 -8.64 13.64
CA TRP A 6 16.01 -9.95 13.68
C TRP A 6 16.39 -10.77 12.43
N PRO A 7 16.82 -12.05 12.56
CA PRO A 7 17.38 -12.82 11.45
C PRO A 7 16.36 -13.22 10.38
N VAL A 8 15.06 -13.21 10.69
CA VAL A 8 13.99 -13.61 9.77
C VAL A 8 12.88 -12.56 9.75
N THR A 9 13.03 -11.55 8.89
CA THR A 9 12.04 -10.48 8.68
C THR A 9 11.55 -10.51 7.24
N SER A 10 10.24 -10.39 7.02
CA SER A 10 9.63 -10.42 5.69
C SER A 10 8.51 -9.38 5.57
N ALA A 11 8.32 -8.86 4.36
CA ALA A 11 7.14 -8.06 4.02
C ALA A 11 5.96 -8.97 3.63
N SER A 12 4.75 -8.45 3.76
CA SER A 12 3.54 -9.01 3.16
C SER A 12 3.04 -8.11 2.04
N PHE A 13 2.34 -8.67 1.06
CA PHE A 13 1.95 -7.96 -0.16
C PHE A 13 0.45 -8.07 -0.42
N ILE A 14 -0.11 -6.99 -0.96
CA ILE A 14 -1.46 -6.93 -1.49
C ILE A 14 -1.36 -6.94 -3.02
N LEU A 15 -2.13 -7.82 -3.66
CA LEU A 15 -2.22 -7.90 -5.11
C LEU A 15 -3.53 -7.27 -5.58
N VAL A 16 -3.42 -6.38 -6.56
CA VAL A 16 -4.57 -5.74 -7.23
C VAL A 16 -4.36 -5.79 -8.74
N HIS A 17 -5.45 -5.86 -9.49
CA HIS A 17 -5.37 -5.77 -10.94
C HIS A 17 -4.92 -4.38 -11.38
N LYS A 18 -4.04 -4.30 -12.39
CA LYS A 18 -3.66 -3.00 -12.98
C LYS A 18 -4.83 -2.34 -13.71
N VAL A 19 -5.62 -3.13 -14.43
CA VAL A 19 -6.86 -2.70 -15.05
C VAL A 19 -8.03 -3.07 -14.14
N GLN A 20 -8.78 -2.09 -13.69
CA GLN A 20 -9.89 -2.24 -12.77
C GLN A 20 -11.21 -2.24 -13.53
N ASP A 21 -11.82 -3.41 -13.67
CA ASP A 21 -13.15 -3.57 -14.30
C ASP A 21 -14.25 -2.89 -13.49
N LYS A 22 -14.02 -2.72 -12.17
CA LYS A 22 -14.87 -1.98 -11.22
C LYS A 22 -14.04 -0.88 -10.55
N PRO A 23 -13.81 0.26 -11.23
CA PRO A 23 -12.93 1.33 -10.75
C PRO A 23 -13.28 1.85 -9.36
N GLU A 24 -14.57 1.88 -9.01
CA GLU A 24 -15.08 2.30 -7.71
C GLU A 24 -14.60 1.38 -6.56
N ASN A 25 -14.58 0.07 -6.79
CA ASN A 25 -14.08 -0.89 -5.82
C ASN A 25 -12.56 -0.79 -5.70
N GLY A 26 -11.86 -0.70 -6.84
CA GLY A 26 -10.42 -0.51 -6.87
C GLY A 26 -10.03 0.74 -6.07
N LYS A 27 -10.73 1.85 -6.29
CA LYS A 27 -10.48 3.10 -5.57
C LYS A 27 -10.72 2.96 -4.07
N ALA A 28 -11.82 2.33 -3.65
CA ALA A 28 -12.10 2.10 -2.23
C ALA A 28 -11.02 1.24 -1.54
N VAL A 29 -10.47 0.24 -2.25
CA VAL A 29 -9.34 -0.56 -1.76
C VAL A 29 -8.09 0.30 -1.56
N LEU A 30 -7.75 1.15 -2.54
CA LEU A 30 -6.59 2.04 -2.42
C LEU A 30 -6.78 3.08 -1.31
N ASP A 31 -7.98 3.65 -1.18
CA ASP A 31 -8.30 4.60 -0.10
C ASP A 31 -8.16 3.94 1.29
N PHE A 32 -8.59 2.69 1.44
CA PHE A 32 -8.43 1.94 2.68
C PHE A 32 -6.96 1.76 3.07
N PHE A 33 -6.11 1.32 2.13
CA PHE A 33 -4.68 1.14 2.43
C PHE A 33 -3.95 2.47 2.61
N ASN A 34 -4.36 3.52 1.90
CA ASN A 34 -3.84 4.87 2.14
C ASN A 34 -4.13 5.32 3.58
N TRP A 35 -5.37 5.15 4.04
CA TRP A 35 -5.74 5.45 5.42
C TRP A 35 -4.95 4.61 6.42
N ALA A 36 -4.76 3.32 6.15
CA ALA A 36 -3.98 2.43 7.00
C ALA A 36 -2.50 2.86 7.09
N PHE A 37 -1.90 3.33 6.00
CA PHE A 37 -0.54 3.86 6.01
C PHE A 37 -0.42 5.18 6.78
N GLU A 38 -1.46 6.02 6.77
CA GLU A 38 -1.44 7.33 7.44
C GLU A 38 -1.82 7.26 8.93
N ASN A 39 -2.69 6.33 9.31
CA ASN A 39 -3.31 6.31 10.64
C ASN A 39 -3.12 4.97 11.38
N GLY A 40 -2.73 3.91 10.68
CA GLY A 40 -2.68 2.55 11.22
C GLY A 40 -1.36 2.16 11.89
N ALA A 41 -0.38 3.07 11.96
CA ALA A 41 0.95 2.77 12.49
C ALA A 41 0.91 2.24 13.94
N GLN A 42 0.13 2.89 14.81
CA GLN A 42 -0.01 2.44 16.21
C GLN A 42 -0.67 1.06 16.30
N GLN A 43 -1.69 0.80 15.48
CA GLN A 43 -2.41 -0.47 15.47
C GLN A 43 -1.54 -1.63 14.95
N ALA A 44 -0.65 -1.33 14.00
CA ALA A 44 0.35 -2.28 13.52
C ALA A 44 1.36 -2.61 14.62
N GLU A 45 1.85 -1.60 15.33
CA GLU A 45 2.80 -1.77 16.45
C GLU A 45 2.19 -2.57 17.61
N GLU A 46 0.92 -2.33 17.96
CA GLU A 46 0.18 -3.10 18.97
C GLU A 46 0.06 -4.60 18.62
N LEU A 47 0.23 -4.96 17.35
CA LEU A 47 0.25 -6.33 16.83
C LEU A 47 1.67 -6.82 16.47
N ASP A 48 2.71 -6.11 16.92
CA ASP A 48 4.13 -6.40 16.67
C ASP A 48 4.55 -6.33 15.17
N TYR A 49 3.80 -5.60 14.34
CA TYR A 49 4.17 -5.29 12.96
C TYR A 49 4.95 -3.98 12.87
N VAL A 50 5.94 -3.94 11.98
CA VAL A 50 6.70 -2.72 11.68
C VAL A 50 5.98 -1.92 10.61
N ALA A 51 5.57 -0.70 10.94
CA ALA A 51 4.99 0.23 9.97
C ALA A 51 6.01 0.59 8.87
N LEU A 52 5.54 0.67 7.63
CA LEU A 52 6.38 1.05 6.50
C LEU A 52 6.85 2.51 6.65
N PRO A 53 8.13 2.81 6.37
CA PRO A 53 8.60 4.19 6.34
C PRO A 53 7.82 5.02 5.32
N LYS A 54 7.62 6.31 5.64
CA LYS A 54 6.87 7.25 4.78
C LYS A 54 7.35 7.22 3.32
N GLU A 55 8.67 7.24 3.09
CA GLU A 55 9.26 7.19 1.75
C GLU A 55 8.79 5.97 0.93
N VAL A 56 8.60 4.82 1.59
CA VAL A 56 8.11 3.60 0.92
C VAL A 56 6.63 3.74 0.59
N THR A 57 5.82 4.26 1.52
CA THR A 57 4.39 4.48 1.28
C THR A 57 4.13 5.53 0.19
N ASP A 58 4.97 6.56 0.09
CA ASP A 58 4.89 7.56 -0.98
C ASP A 58 5.19 6.94 -2.35
N LYS A 59 6.25 6.12 -2.45
CA LYS A 59 6.57 5.35 -3.68
C LYS A 59 5.44 4.40 -4.09
N ILE A 60 4.74 3.79 -3.12
CA ILE A 60 3.57 2.95 -3.40
C ILE A 60 2.44 3.79 -4.03
N LYS A 61 2.12 4.97 -3.45
CA LYS A 61 1.08 5.87 -3.97
C LYS A 61 1.42 6.39 -5.38
N GLU A 62 2.68 6.72 -5.64
CA GLU A 62 3.17 7.09 -6.98
C GLU A 62 2.97 5.95 -7.98
N SER A 63 3.29 4.71 -7.60
CA SER A 63 3.07 3.54 -8.45
C SER A 63 1.58 3.32 -8.72
N TRP A 64 0.70 3.52 -7.75
CA TRP A 64 -0.75 3.42 -7.95
C TRP A 64 -1.26 4.43 -8.98
N ALA A 65 -0.83 5.70 -8.90
CA ALA A 65 -1.18 6.74 -9.85
C ALA A 65 -0.73 6.41 -11.29
N ALA A 66 0.44 5.78 -11.44
CA ALA A 66 1.00 5.44 -12.74
C ALA A 66 0.36 4.18 -13.37
N GLU A 67 0.09 3.16 -12.55
CA GLU A 67 -0.14 1.78 -13.02
C GLU A 67 -1.60 1.31 -12.90
N ILE A 68 -2.40 1.87 -11.98
CA ILE A 68 -3.76 1.38 -11.71
C ILE A 68 -4.79 2.26 -12.40
N LYS A 69 -5.48 1.68 -13.38
CA LYS A 69 -6.36 2.38 -14.32
C LYS A 69 -7.70 1.66 -14.48
N ALA A 70 -8.73 2.41 -14.83
CA ALA A 70 -9.98 1.85 -15.33
C ALA A 70 -9.78 1.25 -16.74
N ALA A 71 -10.77 0.51 -17.23
CA ALA A 71 -10.74 -0.10 -18.56
C ALA A 71 -10.56 0.91 -19.71
N ASP A 72 -10.96 2.18 -19.51
CA ASP A 72 -10.77 3.29 -20.46
C ASP A 72 -9.38 3.95 -20.38
N GLY A 73 -8.50 3.47 -19.49
CA GLY A 73 -7.15 3.99 -19.29
C GLY A 73 -7.06 5.15 -18.29
N THR A 74 -8.17 5.60 -17.69
CA THR A 74 -8.17 6.66 -16.67
C THR A 74 -7.56 6.14 -15.38
N ALA A 75 -6.58 6.86 -14.82
CA ALA A 75 -6.03 6.54 -13.51
C ALA A 75 -7.09 6.67 -12.41
N ILE A 76 -7.16 5.69 -11.51
CA ILE A 76 -8.15 5.68 -10.41
C ILE A 76 -7.59 6.26 -9.11
N TRP A 77 -6.30 6.55 -9.08
CA TRP A 77 -5.56 7.15 -7.96
C TRP A 77 -4.96 8.49 -8.40
N LYS A 78 -4.90 9.47 -7.47
CA LYS A 78 -4.39 10.82 -7.72
C LYS A 78 -3.24 11.16 -6.78
#